data_AF-A0A6B1AKL1-F1
#
_entry.id   AF-A0A6B1AKL1-F1
#
_cell.length_a   1.000
_cell.length_b   1.000
_cell.length_c   1.000
_cell.angle_alpha   90.00
_cell.angle_beta   90.00
_cell.angle_gamma   90.00
#
_symmetry.space_group_name_H-M   'P 1'
#
loop_
_entity.id
_entity.type
_entity.pdbx_description
1 polymer ?
#
loop_
_entity_poly.entity_id
_entity_poly.type
_entity_poly.pdbx_seq_one_letter_code
_entity_poly.pdbx_strand_id
1 'polypeptide(L)'
;MCRILCVRGDEPFDMAPHLSAFSRIARESREYQGDGWGCAWIDADGWRVYRDISPVWEDAATPSGRTTLLLAHARSAYRGEGIRVENNMPFLDGERAFIFNGELHGVRIKERGRIGAEKVFNFVKRFGGDGNVDMGRALERGLDAIGKRTRYVRAMNLIVADAARRVHFATRFNEDPDYFQMHATRGDGVRILCSAPYPDSQPASEGRRAWTPVANGAAGTF
;
A
#
# COMPACT_ATOMS: atom_id res chain seq x y z
N MET A 1 -4.02 -4.32 -11.84
CA MET A 1 -3.13 -3.48 -11.00
C MET A 1 -3.84 -3.02 -9.77
N CYS A 2 -3.24 -3.13 -8.59
CA CYS A 2 -3.94 -3.02 -7.32
C CYS A 2 -4.34 -1.58 -6.92
N ARG A 3 -5.09 -1.44 -5.84
CA ARG A 3 -5.25 -0.17 -5.10
C ARG A 3 -4.67 -0.31 -3.70
N ILE A 4 -4.08 0.77 -3.19
CA ILE A 4 -3.44 0.83 -1.87
C ILE A 4 -3.89 2.05 -1.09
N LEU A 5 -3.95 1.91 0.23
CA LEU A 5 -4.22 2.95 1.21
C LEU A 5 -3.27 2.79 2.39
N CYS A 6 -2.76 3.90 2.90
CA CYS A 6 -2.11 4.02 4.19
C CYS A 6 -2.64 5.27 4.91
N VAL A 7 -3.05 5.11 6.16
CA VAL A 7 -3.52 6.19 7.04
C VAL A 7 -2.73 6.12 8.33
N ARG A 8 -2.12 7.24 8.74
CA ARG A 8 -1.40 7.36 10.02
C ARG A 8 -1.92 8.57 10.78
N GLY A 9 -2.34 8.36 12.01
CA GLY A 9 -2.82 9.40 12.93
C GLY A 9 -1.83 9.70 14.04
N ASP A 10 -1.78 10.96 14.47
CA ASP A 10 -1.17 11.36 15.74
C ASP A 10 -1.95 10.75 16.93
N GLU A 11 -3.28 10.77 16.83
CA GLU A 11 -4.24 10.15 17.74
C GLU A 11 -5.00 9.00 17.06
N PRO A 12 -5.61 8.07 17.81
CA PRO A 12 -6.45 7.02 17.24
C PRO A 12 -7.60 7.60 16.42
N PHE A 13 -7.78 7.14 15.19
CA PHE A 13 -8.88 7.47 14.28
C PHE A 13 -9.79 6.26 14.04
N ASP A 14 -11.04 6.49 13.66
CA ASP A 14 -11.96 5.43 13.25
C ASP A 14 -11.58 4.88 11.87
N MET A 15 -11.39 3.57 11.75
CA MET A 15 -11.02 2.91 10.49
C MET A 15 -12.15 2.90 9.46
N ALA A 16 -13.41 2.87 9.90
CA ALA A 16 -14.55 2.60 9.02
C ALA A 16 -14.70 3.63 7.88
N PRO A 17 -14.58 4.96 8.11
CA PRO A 17 -14.64 5.95 7.02
C PRO A 17 -13.52 5.75 5.98
N HIS A 18 -12.32 5.39 6.43
CA HIS A 18 -11.17 5.18 5.55
C HIS A 18 -11.32 3.91 4.69
N LEU A 19 -11.78 2.82 5.30
CA LEU A 19 -12.05 1.57 4.58
C LEU A 19 -13.23 1.70 3.62
N SER A 20 -14.27 2.46 3.99
CA SER A 20 -15.39 2.79 3.09
C SER A 20 -14.94 3.58 1.86
N ALA A 21 -14.14 4.63 2.05
CA ALA A 21 -13.57 5.39 0.95
C ALA A 21 -12.67 4.52 0.06
N PHE A 22 -11.84 3.66 0.66
CA PHE A 22 -10.99 2.72 -0.07
C PHE A 22 -11.81 1.69 -0.87
N SER A 23 -12.89 1.19 -0.29
CA SER A 23 -13.80 0.25 -0.93
C SER A 23 -14.42 0.84 -2.20
N ARG A 24 -14.86 2.11 -2.13
CA ARG A 24 -15.34 2.86 -3.30
C ARG A 24 -14.27 3.05 -4.36
N ILE A 25 -13.06 3.48 -3.96
CA ILE A 25 -11.91 3.63 -4.88
C ILE A 25 -11.60 2.31 -5.60
N ALA A 26 -11.64 1.19 -4.89
CA ALA A 26 -11.39 -0.12 -5.46
C ALA A 26 -12.51 -0.55 -6.43
N ARG A 27 -13.77 -0.36 -6.04
CA ARG A 27 -14.95 -0.71 -6.85
C ARG A 27 -15.05 0.12 -8.13
N GLU A 28 -14.75 1.41 -8.05
CA GLU A 28 -14.83 2.37 -9.16
C GLU A 28 -13.54 2.39 -10.01
N SER A 29 -12.54 1.57 -9.67
CA SER A 29 -11.28 1.50 -10.39
C SER A 29 -11.47 1.00 -11.82
N ARG A 30 -10.77 1.62 -12.78
CA ARG A 30 -10.76 1.20 -14.20
C ARG A 30 -10.33 -0.26 -14.39
N GLU A 31 -9.39 -0.74 -13.58
CA GLU A 31 -9.01 -2.15 -13.57
C GLU A 31 -9.72 -2.87 -12.42
N TYR A 32 -10.19 -4.10 -12.66
CA TYR A 32 -10.89 -4.92 -11.68
C TYR A 32 -10.04 -5.21 -10.44
N GLN A 33 -10.62 -4.98 -9.25
CA GLN A 33 -9.98 -5.11 -7.93
C GLN A 33 -10.59 -6.21 -7.05
N GLY A 34 -11.30 -7.16 -7.65
CA GLY A 34 -12.10 -8.14 -6.91
C GLY A 34 -11.42 -9.49 -6.70
N ASP A 35 -10.10 -9.59 -6.81
CA ASP A 35 -9.34 -10.83 -6.55
C ASP A 35 -8.95 -10.95 -5.06
N GLY A 36 -9.73 -10.30 -4.20
CA GLY A 36 -9.54 -10.21 -2.77
C GLY A 36 -8.89 -8.92 -2.29
N TRP A 37 -8.84 -8.78 -0.97
CA TRP A 37 -8.30 -7.61 -0.31
C TRP A 37 -7.71 -7.95 1.06
N GLY A 38 -7.16 -6.96 1.71
CA GLY A 38 -6.83 -7.04 3.11
C GLY A 38 -6.49 -5.69 3.71
N CYS A 39 -6.41 -5.67 5.03
CA CYS A 39 -5.90 -4.55 5.79
C CYS A 39 -5.04 -5.02 6.97
N ALA A 40 -4.18 -4.12 7.44
CA ALA A 40 -3.42 -4.29 8.66
C ALA A 40 -3.50 -3.00 9.47
N TRP A 41 -3.64 -3.14 10.78
CA TRP A 41 -3.70 -2.01 11.70
C TRP A 41 -2.95 -2.34 12.99
N ILE A 42 -2.62 -1.30 13.76
CA ILE A 42 -2.02 -1.46 15.08
C ILE A 42 -3.09 -1.29 16.15
N ASP A 43 -3.12 -2.21 17.12
CA ASP A 43 -3.83 -2.04 18.38
C ASP A 43 -2.87 -2.21 19.58
N ALA A 44 -3.41 -2.39 20.79
CA ALA A 44 -2.64 -2.52 22.02
C ALA A 44 -1.68 -3.73 22.01
N ASP A 45 -1.99 -4.79 21.25
CA ASP A 45 -1.18 -6.01 21.18
C ASP A 45 -0.24 -6.02 19.96
N GLY A 46 -0.22 -4.93 19.19
CA GLY A 46 0.62 -4.77 18.00
C GLY A 46 -0.16 -4.95 16.70
N TRP A 47 0.48 -5.58 15.71
CA TRP A 47 -0.10 -5.73 14.38
C TRP A 47 -1.29 -6.70 14.37
N ARG A 48 -2.40 -6.24 13.83
CA ARG A 48 -3.51 -7.08 13.38
C ARG A 48 -3.53 -7.10 11.85
N VAL A 49 -4.00 -8.21 11.30
CA VAL A 49 -4.16 -8.38 9.85
C VAL A 49 -5.46 -9.11 9.56
N TYR A 50 -6.18 -8.59 8.57
CA TYR A 50 -7.37 -9.21 8.00
C TYR A 50 -7.20 -9.31 6.48
N ARG A 51 -7.60 -10.44 5.90
CA ARG A 51 -7.50 -10.71 4.45
C ARG A 51 -8.68 -11.58 4.04
N ASP A 52 -9.26 -11.27 2.90
CA ASP A 52 -10.36 -12.05 2.31
C ASP A 52 -10.19 -12.18 0.80
N ILE A 53 -10.78 -13.21 0.22
CA ILE A 53 -10.82 -13.42 -1.25
C ILE A 53 -11.95 -12.64 -1.91
N SER A 54 -12.96 -12.26 -1.14
CA SER A 54 -14.07 -11.43 -1.58
C SER A 54 -13.56 -10.03 -1.89
N PRO A 55 -14.17 -9.31 -2.83
CA PRO A 55 -13.86 -7.90 -3.01
C PRO A 55 -14.19 -7.08 -1.76
N VAL A 56 -13.40 -6.02 -1.50
CA VAL A 56 -13.59 -5.12 -0.35
C VAL A 56 -14.98 -4.44 -0.30
N TRP A 57 -15.72 -4.39 -1.41
CA TRP A 57 -17.08 -3.81 -1.46
C TRP A 57 -18.20 -4.83 -1.20
N GLU A 58 -17.88 -6.11 -1.12
CA GLU A 58 -18.83 -7.21 -0.83
C GLU A 58 -18.63 -7.78 0.58
N ASP A 59 -17.54 -7.43 1.26
CA ASP A 59 -17.13 -8.02 2.51
C ASP A 59 -17.83 -7.43 3.74
N ALA A 60 -18.79 -8.19 4.27
CA ALA A 60 -19.53 -7.84 5.48
C ALA A 60 -18.72 -7.98 6.78
N ALA A 61 -17.56 -8.64 6.75
CA ALA A 61 -16.66 -8.85 7.88
C ALA A 61 -15.53 -7.81 7.95
N THR A 62 -15.65 -6.70 7.20
CA THR A 62 -14.73 -5.57 7.21
C THR A 62 -14.41 -5.15 8.66
N PRO A 63 -13.14 -5.17 9.09
CA PRO A 63 -12.75 -4.77 10.44
C PRO A 63 -13.19 -3.35 10.79
N SER A 64 -13.62 -3.16 12.03
CA SER A 64 -14.02 -1.87 12.58
C SER A 64 -13.24 -1.56 13.86
N GLY A 65 -13.28 -0.30 14.29
CA GLY A 65 -12.61 0.16 15.50
C GLY A 65 -11.63 1.30 15.23
N ARG A 66 -10.90 1.67 16.29
CA ARG A 66 -9.96 2.79 16.24
C ARG A 66 -8.51 2.31 16.19
N THR A 67 -7.69 3.01 15.43
CA THR A 67 -6.24 2.75 15.32
C THR A 67 -5.47 4.03 15.05
N THR A 68 -4.16 4.01 15.27
CA THR A 68 -3.25 5.09 14.84
C THR A 68 -2.59 4.80 13.49
N LEU A 69 -2.70 3.59 12.95
CA LEU A 69 -2.08 3.20 11.69
C LEU A 69 -2.93 2.14 11.00
N LEU A 70 -3.28 2.39 9.74
CA LEU A 70 -4.05 1.49 8.89
C LEU A 70 -3.39 1.40 7.52
N LEU A 71 -3.18 0.18 7.04
CA LEU A 71 -2.79 -0.12 5.66
C LEU A 71 -3.89 -0.99 5.04
N ALA A 72 -4.28 -0.71 3.81
CA ALA A 72 -5.22 -1.55 3.06
C ALA A 72 -4.77 -1.74 1.61
N HIS A 73 -5.13 -2.88 1.05
CA HIS A 73 -4.79 -3.27 -0.31
C HIS A 73 -5.93 -4.06 -0.94
N ALA A 74 -6.40 -3.63 -2.12
CA ALA A 74 -7.36 -4.34 -2.95
C ALA A 74 -6.61 -4.92 -4.14
N ARG A 75 -6.80 -6.21 -4.37
CA ARG A 75 -5.97 -6.98 -5.29
C ARG A 75 -6.61 -7.10 -6.65
N SER A 76 -5.77 -6.90 -7.65
CA SER A 76 -6.02 -7.25 -9.05
C SER A 76 -4.95 -8.27 -9.42
N ALA A 77 -5.31 -9.56 -9.40
CA ALA A 77 -4.40 -10.66 -9.64
C ALA A 77 -3.95 -10.64 -11.10
N TYR A 78 -2.64 -10.49 -11.31
CA TYR A 78 -2.06 -10.56 -12.65
C TYR A 78 -2.44 -11.89 -13.30
N ARG A 79 -3.21 -11.84 -14.40
CA ARG A 79 -3.71 -13.00 -15.16
C ARG A 79 -4.52 -14.02 -14.32
N GLY A 80 -5.12 -13.60 -13.20
CA GLY A 80 -5.89 -14.50 -12.33
C GLY A 80 -5.03 -15.54 -11.59
N GLU A 81 -3.70 -15.41 -11.58
CA GLU A 81 -2.83 -16.39 -10.93
C GLU A 81 -2.82 -16.22 -9.41
N GLY A 82 -2.92 -17.36 -8.70
CA GLY A 82 -2.70 -17.42 -7.26
C GLY A 82 -3.78 -16.70 -6.45
N ILE A 83 -5.05 -16.78 -6.84
CA ILE A 83 -6.20 -16.37 -6.02
C ILE A 83 -6.26 -17.29 -4.79
N ARG A 84 -5.69 -16.81 -3.69
CA ARG A 84 -5.63 -17.44 -2.37
C ARG A 84 -5.49 -16.32 -1.36
N VAL A 85 -6.11 -16.47 -0.19
CA VAL A 85 -6.11 -15.44 0.87
C VAL A 85 -4.69 -15.03 1.26
N GLU A 86 -3.75 -15.97 1.27
CA GLU A 86 -2.37 -15.74 1.71
C GLU A 86 -1.56 -14.84 0.77
N ASN A 87 -2.02 -14.71 -0.48
CA ASN A 87 -1.40 -13.85 -1.49
C ASN A 87 -1.98 -12.42 -1.46
N ASN A 88 -3.02 -12.17 -0.66
CA ASN A 88 -3.54 -10.82 -0.46
C ASN A 88 -2.65 -10.08 0.53
N MET A 89 -2.37 -8.82 0.19
CA MET A 89 -1.62 -7.90 1.02
C MET A 89 -2.58 -7.19 2.00
N PRO A 90 -2.08 -6.69 3.15
CA PRO A 90 -0.66 -6.52 3.51
C PRO A 90 0.13 -7.79 3.82
N PHE A 91 1.45 -7.78 3.56
CA PHE A 91 2.39 -8.79 4.05
C PHE A 91 3.08 -8.31 5.33
N LEU A 92 3.15 -9.19 6.32
CA LEU A 92 3.77 -8.93 7.61
C LEU A 92 5.06 -9.75 7.76
N ASP A 93 6.08 -9.16 8.37
CA ASP A 93 7.31 -9.85 8.79
C ASP A 93 7.50 -9.90 10.32
N GLY A 94 6.44 -9.58 11.08
CA GLY A 94 6.43 -9.46 12.53
C GLY A 94 6.65 -8.03 13.02
N GLU A 95 7.52 -7.26 12.35
CA GLU A 95 7.81 -5.86 12.71
C GLU A 95 7.09 -4.87 11.82
N ARG A 96 6.89 -5.23 10.55
CA ARG A 96 6.49 -4.32 9.48
C ARG A 96 5.34 -4.90 8.67
N ALA A 97 4.49 -4.00 8.20
CA ALA A 97 3.47 -4.27 7.19
C ALA A 97 3.88 -3.67 5.84
N PHE A 98 3.66 -4.42 4.76
CA PHE A 98 4.01 -4.04 3.39
C PHE A 98 2.82 -4.18 2.44
N ILE A 99 2.61 -3.15 1.62
CA ILE A 99 1.66 -3.16 0.50
C ILE A 99 2.35 -2.67 -0.78
N PHE A 100 1.91 -3.22 -1.91
CA PHE A 100 2.53 -2.99 -3.21
C PHE A 100 1.48 -2.87 -4.32
N ASN A 101 1.63 -1.86 -5.16
CA ASN A 101 0.91 -1.74 -6.43
C ASN A 101 1.94 -1.53 -7.54
N GLY A 102 2.22 -2.58 -8.31
CA GLY A 102 3.21 -2.51 -9.37
C GLY A 102 3.26 -3.73 -10.27
N GLU A 103 3.78 -3.51 -11.47
CA GLU A 103 3.93 -4.52 -12.52
C GLU A 103 5.32 -4.37 -13.12
N LEU A 104 6.06 -5.47 -13.05
CA LEU A 104 7.48 -5.53 -13.41
C LEU A 104 7.66 -6.64 -14.43
N HIS A 105 8.31 -6.34 -15.55
CA HIS A 105 8.53 -7.30 -16.64
C HIS A 105 9.99 -7.67 -16.76
N GLY A 106 10.26 -8.97 -16.97
CA GLY A 106 11.64 -9.46 -17.13
C GLY A 106 12.50 -9.21 -15.90
N VAL A 107 11.92 -9.43 -14.71
CA VAL A 107 12.61 -9.30 -13.42
C VAL A 107 13.67 -10.39 -13.27
N ARG A 108 14.90 -10.01 -12.95
CA ARG A 108 16.06 -10.92 -12.77
C ARG A 108 16.57 -10.98 -11.33
N ILE A 109 15.75 -10.59 -10.36
CA ILE A 109 16.07 -10.76 -8.93
C ILE A 109 15.78 -12.21 -8.51
N LYS A 110 16.70 -12.81 -7.73
CA LYS A 110 16.50 -14.13 -7.12
C LYS A 110 16.14 -13.92 -5.65
N GLU A 111 14.86 -14.07 -5.32
CA GLU A 111 14.36 -13.92 -3.97
C GLU A 111 13.21 -14.90 -3.67
N ARG A 112 13.08 -15.30 -2.40
CA ARG A 112 11.99 -16.16 -1.92
C ARG A 112 10.69 -15.37 -1.75
N GLY A 113 9.57 -16.02 -2.05
CA GLY A 113 8.22 -15.44 -1.91
C GLY A 113 7.22 -16.17 -2.78
N ARG A 114 5.97 -16.21 -2.34
CA ARG A 114 4.83 -16.86 -3.02
C ARG A 114 4.47 -16.14 -4.32
N ILE A 115 4.51 -14.81 -4.29
CA ILE A 115 4.20 -13.94 -5.44
C ILE A 115 5.26 -12.85 -5.62
N GLY A 116 5.21 -12.16 -6.76
CA GLY A 116 6.17 -11.10 -7.12
C GLY A 116 6.28 -9.99 -6.05
N ALA A 117 5.15 -9.54 -5.50
CA ALA A 117 5.13 -8.52 -4.46
C ALA A 117 5.87 -8.96 -3.18
N GLU A 118 5.73 -10.21 -2.75
CA GLU A 118 6.44 -10.72 -1.58
C GLU A 118 7.95 -10.85 -1.84
N LYS A 119 8.33 -11.25 -3.06
CA LYS A 119 9.74 -11.26 -3.49
C LYS A 119 10.33 -9.86 -3.46
N VAL A 120 9.59 -8.83 -3.90
CA VAL A 120 10.01 -7.43 -3.80
C VAL A 120 10.24 -7.04 -2.34
N PHE A 121 9.30 -7.36 -1.44
CA PHE A 121 9.43 -7.04 -0.02
C PHE A 121 10.66 -7.71 0.61
N ASN A 122 10.84 -9.01 0.39
CA ASN A 122 11.98 -9.75 0.91
C ASN A 122 13.31 -9.24 0.34
N PHE A 123 13.32 -8.85 -0.93
CA PHE A 123 14.53 -8.33 -1.58
C PHE A 123 14.93 -6.97 -0.99
N VAL A 124 13.98 -6.06 -0.79
CA VAL A 124 14.20 -4.76 -0.16
C VAL A 124 14.79 -4.91 1.24
N LYS A 125 14.24 -5.81 2.06
CA LYS A 125 14.68 -5.99 3.45
C LYS A 125 16.17 -6.33 3.57
N ARG A 126 16.75 -6.98 2.57
CA ARG A 126 18.19 -7.32 2.53
C ARG A 126 19.11 -6.10 2.47
N PHE A 127 18.61 -4.97 1.97
CA PHE A 127 19.36 -3.72 1.93
C PHE A 127 19.41 -3.02 3.29
N GLY A 128 18.69 -3.59 4.26
CA GLY A 128 18.68 -3.08 5.60
C GLY A 128 19.90 -3.45 6.44
N GLY A 129 20.42 -4.66 6.30
CA GLY A 129 21.43 -5.22 7.19
C GLY A 129 20.85 -5.82 8.48
N ASP A 130 21.68 -6.57 9.20
CA ASP A 130 21.32 -7.23 10.46
C ASP A 130 21.42 -6.22 11.61
N GLY A 131 20.29 -5.77 12.16
CA GLY A 131 20.28 -5.07 13.46
C GLY A 131 19.93 -3.58 13.44
N ASN A 132 18.67 -3.28 13.08
CA ASN A 132 18.03 -1.97 13.21
C ASN A 132 18.37 -0.99 12.08
N VAL A 133 17.42 -0.88 11.14
CA VAL A 133 17.64 -0.41 9.79
C VAL A 133 16.81 0.84 9.52
N ASP A 134 17.43 1.83 8.86
CA ASP A 134 16.71 2.86 8.12
C ASP A 134 16.00 2.23 6.90
N MET A 135 14.73 1.88 7.09
CA MET A 135 13.89 1.30 6.04
C MET A 135 13.74 2.23 4.83
N GLY A 136 13.88 3.55 5.01
CA GLY A 136 13.91 4.50 3.90
C GLY A 136 15.08 4.23 2.98
N ARG A 137 16.29 4.09 3.54
CA ARG A 137 17.48 3.73 2.77
C ARG A 137 17.40 2.34 2.16
N ALA A 138 16.82 1.37 2.87
CA ALA A 138 16.62 0.02 2.34
C ALA A 138 15.68 0.03 1.12
N LEU A 139 14.61 0.83 1.17
CA LEU A 139 13.71 1.04 0.04
C LEU A 139 14.41 1.70 -1.14
N GLU A 140 15.11 2.81 -0.95
CA GLU A 140 15.83 3.47 -2.03
C GLU A 140 16.81 2.50 -2.74
N ARG A 141 17.67 1.83 -1.97
CA ARG A 141 18.65 0.89 -2.50
C ARG A 141 18.01 -0.33 -3.15
N GLY A 142 16.99 -0.89 -2.51
CA GLY A 142 16.28 -2.06 -3.00
C GLY A 142 15.57 -1.78 -4.32
N LEU A 143 14.92 -0.62 -4.44
CA LEU A 143 14.20 -0.24 -5.65
C LEU A 143 15.12 0.14 -6.80
N ASP A 144 16.24 0.82 -6.51
CA ASP A 144 17.28 1.03 -7.51
C ASP A 144 17.84 -0.30 -8.03
N ALA A 145 18.12 -1.24 -7.11
CA ALA A 145 18.61 -2.57 -7.45
C ALA A 145 17.58 -3.41 -8.24
N ILE A 146 16.29 -3.30 -7.95
CA ILE A 146 15.19 -3.91 -8.71
C ILE A 146 15.13 -3.29 -10.10
N GLY A 147 15.15 -1.95 -10.21
CA GLY A 147 15.10 -1.22 -11.47
C GLY A 147 16.23 -1.65 -12.42
N LYS A 148 17.47 -1.70 -11.93
CA LYS A 148 18.64 -2.16 -12.70
C LYS A 148 18.55 -3.63 -13.16
N ARG A 149 17.72 -4.44 -12.51
CA ARG A 149 17.55 -5.88 -12.77
C ARG A 149 16.18 -6.21 -13.36
N THR A 150 15.44 -5.22 -13.83
CA THR A 150 14.12 -5.38 -14.42
C THR A 150 14.17 -4.82 -15.83
N ARG A 151 13.72 -5.59 -16.83
CA ARG A 151 13.73 -5.14 -18.22
C ARG A 151 12.80 -3.93 -18.42
N TYR A 152 11.63 -3.96 -17.80
CA TYR A 152 10.67 -2.86 -17.86
C TYR A 152 9.88 -2.75 -16.56
N VAL A 153 9.80 -1.54 -16.02
CA VAL A 153 8.98 -1.20 -14.85
C VAL A 153 7.77 -0.45 -15.36
N ARG A 154 6.59 -1.06 -15.34
CA ARG A 154 5.34 -0.35 -15.65
C ARG A 154 5.01 0.60 -14.50
N ALA A 155 4.94 0.03 -13.29
CA ALA A 155 4.75 0.76 -12.05
C ALA A 155 5.34 0.00 -10.86
N MET A 156 5.65 0.74 -9.79
CA MET A 156 6.27 0.25 -8.58
C MET A 156 5.97 1.22 -7.42
N ASN A 157 4.72 1.19 -6.97
CA ASN A 157 4.28 1.89 -5.77
C ASN A 157 4.33 0.95 -4.59
N LEU A 158 4.88 1.42 -3.48
CA LEU A 158 4.94 0.63 -2.26
C LEU A 158 4.82 1.51 -1.03
N ILE A 159 4.38 0.86 0.04
CA ILE A 159 4.37 1.44 1.38
C ILE A 159 4.80 0.34 2.36
N VAL A 160 5.75 0.67 3.23
CA VAL A 160 6.17 -0.12 4.38
C VAL A 160 5.88 0.69 5.63
N ALA A 161 5.23 0.10 6.63
CA ALA A 161 5.08 0.74 7.92
C ALA A 161 5.56 -0.18 9.05
N ASP A 162 6.12 0.40 10.11
CA ASP A 162 6.60 -0.34 11.28
C ASP A 162 5.67 -0.18 12.51
N ALA A 163 5.88 -1.03 13.51
CA ALA A 163 5.14 -0.97 14.77
C ALA A 163 5.33 0.34 15.55
N ALA A 164 6.42 1.08 15.28
CA ALA A 164 6.66 2.42 15.82
C ALA A 164 5.88 3.52 15.08
N ARG A 165 5.01 3.14 14.14
CA ARG A 165 4.16 4.01 13.32
C ARG A 165 4.92 4.88 12.32
N ARG A 166 6.16 4.51 11.98
CA ARG A 166 6.89 5.13 10.86
C ARG A 166 6.41 4.52 9.56
N VAL A 167 6.04 5.38 8.62
CA VAL A 167 5.64 4.99 7.27
C VAL A 167 6.78 5.37 6.33
N HIS A 168 7.17 4.45 5.46
CA HIS A 168 8.08 4.68 4.36
C HIS A 168 7.38 4.34 3.05
N PHE A 169 7.55 5.16 2.03
CA PHE A 169 6.91 4.95 0.74
C PHE A 169 7.87 5.25 -0.40
N ALA A 170 7.57 4.68 -1.56
CA ALA A 170 8.21 5.04 -2.81
C ALA A 170 7.23 4.87 -3.97
N THR A 171 7.36 5.72 -4.98
CA THR A 171 6.59 5.67 -6.23
C THR A 171 7.52 5.73 -7.42
N ARG A 172 7.27 4.87 -8.41
CA ARG A 172 7.89 4.95 -9.73
C ARG A 172 6.97 4.32 -10.76
N PHE A 173 6.65 5.04 -11.81
CA PHE A 173 5.88 4.51 -12.94
C PHE A 173 6.37 5.13 -14.26
N ASN A 174 6.24 4.39 -15.36
CA ASN A 174 6.68 4.83 -16.70
C ASN A 174 5.52 5.04 -17.67
N GLU A 175 4.30 4.69 -17.28
CA GLU A 175 3.09 4.84 -18.07
C GLU A 175 1.89 5.09 -17.15
N ASP A 176 0.78 5.55 -17.75
CA ASP A 176 -0.53 5.65 -17.10
C ASP A 176 -0.50 6.40 -15.74
N PRO A 177 0.00 7.66 -15.72
CA PRO A 177 0.08 8.46 -14.51
C PRO A 177 -1.27 8.55 -13.80
N ASP A 178 -2.36 8.71 -14.55
CA ASP A 178 -3.72 8.80 -14.00
C ASP A 178 -4.11 7.57 -13.17
N TYR A 179 -3.54 6.41 -13.50
CA TYR A 179 -3.79 5.17 -12.77
C TYR A 179 -2.83 4.97 -11.59
N PHE A 180 -1.53 5.18 -11.80
CA PHE A 180 -0.47 4.85 -10.83
C PHE A 180 -0.09 6.00 -9.90
N GLN A 181 -0.62 7.21 -10.10
CA GLN A 181 -0.35 8.35 -9.23
C GLN A 181 -0.83 8.05 -7.80
N MET A 182 0.11 7.96 -6.85
CA MET A 182 -0.24 8.04 -5.43
C MET A 182 -0.59 9.48 -5.06
N HIS A 183 -1.58 9.64 -4.21
CA HIS A 183 -2.04 10.92 -3.71
C HIS A 183 -1.83 10.97 -2.20
N ALA A 184 -1.37 12.12 -1.72
CA ALA A 184 -1.14 12.39 -0.32
C ALA A 184 -2.12 13.45 0.18
N THR A 185 -2.51 13.36 1.45
CA THR A 185 -3.12 14.49 2.15
C THR A 185 -2.69 14.51 3.62
N ARG A 186 -2.73 15.69 4.21
CA ARG A 186 -2.42 15.91 5.63
C ARG A 186 -3.41 16.93 6.20
N GLY A 187 -4.00 16.60 7.34
CA GLY A 187 -4.94 17.46 8.06
C GLY A 187 -5.46 16.76 9.31
N ASP A 188 -5.84 17.54 10.33
CA ASP A 188 -6.45 17.06 11.57
C ASP A 188 -5.63 15.95 12.29
N GLY A 189 -4.30 16.07 12.28
CA GLY A 189 -3.40 15.07 12.88
C GLY A 189 -3.33 13.74 12.10
N VAL A 190 -3.88 13.66 10.89
CA VAL A 190 -3.85 12.46 10.03
C VAL A 190 -3.04 12.72 8.77
N ARG A 191 -2.23 11.74 8.38
CA ARG A 191 -1.51 11.67 7.10
C ARG A 191 -2.04 10.48 6.31
N ILE A 192 -2.34 10.68 5.04
CA ILE A 192 -2.89 9.65 4.16
C ILE A 192 -2.07 9.57 2.89
N LEU A 193 -1.77 8.34 2.47
CA LEU A 193 -1.36 8.00 1.11
C LEU A 193 -2.40 7.06 0.51
N CYS A 194 -2.87 7.34 -0.70
CA CYS A 194 -3.84 6.48 -1.36
C CYS A 194 -3.62 6.47 -2.88
N SER A 195 -4.09 5.43 -3.56
CA SER A 195 -4.08 5.36 -5.02
C SER A 195 -4.97 6.39 -5.71
N ALA A 196 -5.94 6.97 -5.00
CA ALA A 196 -6.78 8.07 -5.49
C ALA A 196 -7.20 8.96 -4.32
N PRO A 197 -7.56 10.24 -4.55
CA PRO A 197 -8.26 11.04 -3.57
C PRO A 197 -9.56 10.36 -3.14
N TYR A 198 -10.02 10.59 -1.92
CA TYR A 198 -11.29 10.03 -1.46
C TYR A 198 -12.45 10.56 -2.32
N PRO A 199 -13.46 9.75 -2.69
CA PRO A 199 -14.53 10.18 -3.61
C PRO A 199 -15.26 11.45 -3.17
N ASP A 200 -15.44 11.63 -1.86
CA ASP A 200 -16.14 12.79 -1.30
C ASP A 200 -15.24 14.06 -1.23
N SER A 201 -14.09 14.06 -1.92
CA SER A 201 -13.09 15.15 -1.88
C SER A 201 -13.13 16.17 -3.03
N GLN A 202 -14.00 16.06 -4.06
CA GLN A 202 -14.25 17.13 -5.07
C GLN A 202 -15.73 17.58 -5.22
N PRO A 203 -16.03 18.83 -5.64
CA PRO A 203 -16.15 20.02 -4.79
C PRO A 203 -17.59 20.34 -4.35
N ALA A 204 -17.71 20.77 -3.09
CA ALA A 204 -18.75 21.64 -2.53
C ALA A 204 -18.30 22.03 -1.11
N SER A 205 -17.97 23.32 -0.95
CA SER A 205 -17.76 24.12 0.26
C SER A 205 -16.72 23.70 1.32
N GLU A 206 -16.29 24.71 2.07
CA GLU A 206 -15.13 24.88 2.95
C GLU A 206 -14.89 23.74 3.96
N GLY A 207 -13.60 23.38 4.16
CA GLY A 207 -13.15 22.41 5.17
C GLY A 207 -12.50 21.12 4.65
N ARG A 208 -12.25 20.98 3.34
CA ARG A 208 -11.72 19.73 2.75
C ARG A 208 -10.21 19.55 2.92
N ARG A 209 -9.81 18.28 3.09
CA ARG A 209 -8.41 17.83 3.01
C ARG A 209 -7.88 18.01 1.58
N ALA A 210 -6.93 18.92 1.39
CA ALA A 210 -6.27 19.12 0.10
C ALA A 210 -5.43 17.88 -0.26
N TRP A 211 -5.78 17.21 -1.36
CA TRP A 211 -5.01 16.09 -1.89
C TRP A 211 -3.97 16.59 -2.89
N THR A 212 -2.74 16.10 -2.76
CA THR A 212 -1.63 16.44 -3.66
C THR A 212 -1.07 15.16 -4.29
N PRO A 213 -0.70 15.18 -5.58
CA PRO A 213 -0.02 14.05 -6.19
C PRO A 213 1.40 13.91 -5.60
N VAL A 214 1.78 12.69 -5.26
CA VAL A 214 3.16 12.33 -4.87
C VAL A 214 4.03 12.26 -6.12
N ALA A 215 5.04 13.12 -6.25
CA ALA A 215 5.86 13.18 -7.46
C ALA A 215 6.41 11.80 -7.90
N ASN A 216 6.34 11.49 -9.20
CA ASN A 216 6.90 10.25 -9.74
C ASN A 216 8.41 10.17 -9.45
N GLY A 217 8.87 9.02 -8.96
CA GLY A 217 10.25 8.81 -8.51
C GLY A 217 10.52 9.26 -7.07
N ALA A 218 9.54 9.82 -6.36
CA ALA A 218 9.71 10.19 -4.96
C ALA A 218 9.78 8.97 -4.05
N ALA A 219 10.59 9.10 -3.01
CA ALA A 219 10.59 8.27 -1.82
C ALA A 219 10.52 9.18 -0.59
N GLY A 220 9.97 8.68 0.51
CA GLY A 220 9.84 9.49 1.71
C GLY A 220 9.43 8.70 2.95
N THR A 221 9.39 9.42 4.08
CA THR A 221 8.96 8.90 5.37
C THR A 221 8.13 9.91 6.13
N PHE A 222 7.17 9.43 6.94
CA PHE A 222 6.39 10.24 7.87
C PHE A 222 5.77 9.41 8.98
#